data_AF-A0A2D7Q314-F1
#
_entry.id   AF-A0A2D7Q314-F1
#
_cell.length_a   1.000
_cell.length_b   1.000
_cell.length_c   1.000
_cell.angle_alpha   90.00
_cell.angle_beta   90.00
_cell.angle_gamma   90.00
#
_symmetry.space_group_name_H-M   'P 1'
#
loop_
_entity.id
_entity.type
_entity.pdbx_description
1 polymer ?
#
loop_
_entity_poly.entity_id
_entity_poly.type
_entity_poly.pdbx_seq_one_letter_code
_entity_poly.pdbx_strand_id
1 'polypeptide(L)' 'VVVVKFGEKYKQWNAAFDAGYASALNKSIIVIQNEDHQHALKEIDAAASAVASDQMQVIRILKYVLEGSLK' A
#
# COMPACT_ATOMS: atom_id res chain seq x y z
N VAL A 1 3.09 -7.28 -8.06
CA VAL A 1 2.41 -6.33 -7.15
C VAL A 1 2.87 -6.65 -5.74
N VAL A 2 3.24 -5.64 -4.95
CA VAL A 2 3.63 -5.79 -3.54
C VAL A 2 2.55 -5.15 -2.67
N VAL A 3 2.12 -5.83 -1.61
CA VAL A 3 1.16 -5.29 -0.64
C VAL A 3 1.90 -5.05 0.67
N VAL A 4 1.93 -3.79 1.12
CA VAL A 4 2.61 -3.38 2.35
C VAL A 4 1.56 -2.94 3.35
N LYS A 5 1.53 -3.58 4.53
CA LYS A 5 0.60 -3.23 5.61
C LYS A 5 1.34 -2.52 6.73
N PHE A 6 1.00 -1.27 6.98
CA PHE A 6 1.47 -0.53 8.14
C PHE A 6 0.63 -0.90 9.37
N GLY A 7 1.28 -1.39 10.42
CA GLY A 7 0.65 -1.68 11.70
C GLY A 7 0.50 -0.43 12.57
N GLU A 8 -0.39 -0.51 13.55
CA GLU A 8 -0.75 0.62 14.43
C GLU A 8 0.36 1.04 15.40
N LYS A 9 1.29 0.14 15.76
CA LYS A 9 2.37 0.46 16.68
C LYS A 9 3.61 -0.40 16.41
N TYR A 10 4.76 0.27 16.32
CA TYR A 10 6.11 -0.28 16.13
C TYR A 10 6.45 -0.85 14.74
N LYS A 11 7.76 -0.82 14.40
CA LYS A 11 8.39 -1.42 13.20
C LYS A 11 7.86 -0.97 11.82
N GLN A 12 7.21 0.19 11.74
CA GLN A 12 6.80 0.80 10.46
C GLN A 12 7.98 1.06 9.51
N TRP A 13 9.20 1.21 10.05
CA TRP A 13 10.41 1.48 9.28
C TRP A 13 10.82 0.35 8.33
N ASN A 14 10.64 -0.92 8.73
CA ASN A 14 10.95 -2.05 7.86
C ASN A 14 9.96 -2.11 6.68
N ALA A 15 8.67 -1.91 6.96
CA ALA A 15 7.64 -1.87 5.92
C ALA A 15 7.85 -0.69 4.96
N ALA A 16 8.24 0.47 5.49
CA ALA A 16 8.61 1.63 4.67
C ALA A 16 9.84 1.36 3.79
N PHE A 17 10.86 0.69 4.35
CA PHE A 17 12.05 0.31 3.60
C PHE A 17 11.72 -0.68 2.47
N ASP A 18 10.94 -1.72 2.75
CA ASP A 18 10.50 -2.70 1.75
C ASP A 18 9.65 -2.03 0.66
N ALA A 19 8.80 -1.07 1.02
CA ALA A 19 8.03 -0.27 0.06
C ALA A 19 8.94 0.57 -0.84
N GLY A 20 9.93 1.27 -0.26
CA GLY A 20 10.91 2.06 -1.01
C GLY A 20 11.74 1.20 -1.96
N TYR A 21 12.18 0.02 -1.51
CA TYR A 21 12.92 -0.92 -2.34
C TYR A 21 12.09 -1.45 -3.51
N ALA A 22 10.83 -1.82 -3.27
CA ALA A 22 9.90 -2.24 -4.32
C ALA A 22 9.65 -1.10 -5.34
N SER A 23 9.61 0.15 -4.88
CA SER A 23 9.40 1.33 -5.71
C SER A 23 10.61 1.55 -6.63
N ALA A 24 11.82 1.44 -6.08
CA ALA A 24 13.06 1.51 -6.85
C ALA A 24 13.17 0.41 -7.93
N LEU A 25 12.57 -0.76 -7.70
CA LEU A 25 12.48 -1.86 -8.67
C LEU A 25 11.30 -1.72 -9.65
N ASN A 26 10.62 -0.58 -9.67
CA ASN A 26 9.48 -0.29 -10.53
C ASN A 26 8.34 -1.31 -10.39
N LYS A 27 8.14 -1.86 -9.19
CA LYS A 27 7.02 -2.75 -8.87
C LYS A 27 5.82 -1.92 -8.43
N SER A 28 4.62 -2.30 -8.88
CA SER A 28 3.38 -1.71 -8.36
C SER A 28 3.21 -2.06 -6.88
N ILE A 29 2.95 -1.05 -6.06
CA ILE A 29 2.79 -1.18 -4.61
C ILE A 29 1.38 -0.78 -4.21
N ILE A 30 0.79 -1.57 -3.32
CA ILE A 30 -0.46 -1.24 -2.63
C ILE A 30 -0.14 -1.09 -1.15
N VAL A 31 -0.48 0.05 -0.58
CA VAL A 31 -0.24 0.35 0.84
C VAL A 31 -1.54 0.19 1.62
N ILE A 32 -1.51 -0.55 2.73
CA ILE A 32 -2.59 -0.60 3.71
C ILE A 32 -2.20 0.25 4.91
N GLN A 33 -2.96 1.29 5.22
CA GLN A 33 -2.75 2.15 6.38
C GLN A 33 -4.07 2.67 6.97
N ASN A 34 -4.10 2.90 8.28
CA ASN A 34 -5.22 3.57 8.97
C ASN A 34 -5.06 5.10 8.88
N GLU A 35 -6.20 5.82 8.91
CA GLU A 35 -6.26 7.28 8.74
C GLU A 35 -5.38 8.06 9.74
N ASP A 36 -5.17 7.51 10.94
CA ASP A 36 -4.33 8.10 11.99
C ASP A 36 -2.85 8.28 11.58
N HIS A 37 -2.36 7.57 10.56
CA HIS A 37 -0.96 7.59 10.13
C HIS A 37 -0.70 8.34 8.82
N GLN A 38 -1.72 8.95 8.20
CA GLN A 38 -1.59 9.60 6.88
C GLN A 38 -0.46 10.63 6.81
N HIS A 39 -0.20 11.37 7.90
CA HIS A 39 0.84 12.40 7.89
C HIS A 39 2.28 11.85 7.86
N ALA A 40 2.53 10.69 8.48
CA ALA A 40 3.87 10.11 8.57
C ALA A 40 4.28 9.35 7.30
N LEU A 41 3.31 8.90 6.50
CA LEU A 41 3.53 8.01 5.36
C LEU A 41 3.28 8.68 4.00
N LYS A 42 3.06 10.01 3.97
CA LYS A 42 2.77 10.80 2.76
C LYS A 42 3.71 10.55 1.58
N GLU A 43 5.00 10.39 1.83
CA GLU A 43 5.98 10.17 0.76
C GLU A 43 5.85 8.78 0.12
N ILE A 44 5.47 7.78 0.92
CA ILE A 44 5.24 6.41 0.46
C ILE A 44 3.89 6.31 -0.25
N ASP A 45 2.88 7.02 0.24
CA ASP A 45 1.57 7.13 -0.42
C ASP A 45 1.69 7.73 -1.82
N ALA A 46 2.55 8.75 -1.99
CA ALA A 46 2.80 9.36 -3.29
C ALA A 46 3.47 8.39 -4.28
N ALA A 47 4.25 7.43 -3.79
CA ALA A 47 4.91 6.40 -4.60
C ALA A 47 4.04 5.14 -4.80
N ALA A 48 2.96 4.97 -4.03
CA ALA A 48 2.08 3.82 -4.10
C ALA A 48 1.14 3.91 -5.32
N SER A 49 0.87 2.76 -5.94
CA SER A 49 -0.12 2.67 -7.03
C SER A 49 -1.55 2.75 -6.51
N ALA A 50 -1.77 2.33 -5.26
CA ALA A 50 -3.03 2.50 -4.55
C ALA A 50 -2.82 2.48 -3.03
N VAL A 51 -3.65 3.24 -2.32
CA VAL A 51 -3.72 3.24 -0.85
C VAL A 51 -5.06 2.64 -0.44
N ALA A 52 -5.02 1.74 0.54
CA ALA A 52 -6.15 1.01 1.07
C ALA A 52 -6.25 1.18 2.58
N SER A 53 -7.48 1.28 3.10
CA SER A 53 -7.75 1.35 4.54
C SER A 53 -7.81 -0.05 5.17
N ASP A 54 -8.17 -1.08 4.38
CA ASP A 54 -8.31 -2.45 4.84
C ASP A 54 -7.87 -3.49 3.78
N GLN A 55 -7.80 -4.75 4.20
CA GLN A 55 -7.44 -5.87 3.32
C GLN A 55 -8.47 -6.14 2.22
N MET A 56 -9.76 -5.87 2.49
CA MET A 56 -10.83 -6.09 1.51
C MET A 56 -10.73 -5.12 0.34
N GLN A 57 -10.31 -3.88 0.59
CA GLN A 57 -10.05 -2.89 -0.44
C GLN A 57 -8.88 -3.32 -1.33
N VAL A 58 -7.83 -3.93 -0.78
CA VAL A 58 -6.75 -4.52 -1.60
C VAL A 58 -7.28 -5.63 -2.51
N ILE A 59 -8.12 -6.51 -1.99
CA ILE A 59 -8.75 -7.57 -2.81
C ILE A 59 -9.58 -6.96 -3.94
N ARG A 60 -10.36 -5.91 -3.66
CA ARG A 60 -11.14 -5.19 -4.69
C ARG A 60 -10.24 -4.57 -5.76
N ILE A 61 -9.14 -3.93 -5.36
CA ILE A 61 -8.15 -3.35 -6.29
C ILE A 61 -7.54 -4.44 -7.18
N LEU A 62 -7.11 -5.55 -6.59
CA LEU A 62 -6.53 -6.67 -7.36
C LEU A 62 -7.53 -7.29 -8.32
N LYS A 63 -8.79 -7.49 -7.89
CA LYS A 63 -9.86 -7.97 -8.76
C LYS A 63 -10.12 -7.02 -9.92
N TYR A 64 -10.18 -5.71 -9.66
CA TYR A 64 -10.35 -4.72 -10.72
C TYR A 64 -9.20 -4.76 -11.73
N VAL A 65 -7.96 -4.87 -11.27
CA VAL A 65 -6.78 -4.95 -12.15
C VAL A 65 -6.78 -6.22 -13.00
N LEU A 66 -7.25 -7.35 -12.46
CA LEU A 66 -7.26 -8.64 -13.16
C LEU A 66 -8.46 -8.82 -14.10
N GLU A 67 -9.65 -8.41 -13.67
CA GLU A 67 -10.91 -8.69 -14.36
C GLU A 67 -11.47 -7.47 -15.11
N GLY A 68 -10.94 -6.27 -14.86
CA GLY A 68 -11.43 -5.02 -15.43
C GLY A 68 -12.82 -4.60 -14.95
N SER A 69 -13.39 -5.27 -13.95
CA SER A 69 -14.74 -5.01 -13.45
C SER A 69 -14.71 -4.42 -12.03
N LEU A 70 -15.35 -3.27 -11.86
CA LEU A 70 -15.64 -2.66 -10.56
C LEU A 70 -17.07 -3.06 -10.21
N LYS A 71 -17.24 -3.98 -9.24
CA LYS A 71 -18.55 -4.35 -8.68
C LYS A 71 -18.68 -3.82 -7.26
#